data_AF-D9TJV1-F1
#
_entry.id   AF-D9TJV1-F1
#
_cell.length_a   1.000
_cell.length_b   1.000
_cell.length_c   1.000
_cell.angle_alpha   90.00
_cell.angle_beta   90.00
_cell.angle_gamma   90.00
#
_symmetry.space_group_name_H-M   'P 1'
#
loop_
_entity.id
_entity.type
_entity.pdbx_description
1 polymer ?
#
loop_
_entity_poly.entity_id
_entity_poly.type
_entity_poly.pdbx_seq_one_letter_code
_entity_poly.pdbx_strand_id
1 'polypeptide(L)'
;MDLEQIYSKYYQKVLNYLTFMLKTSKEAEDIAQEVFYKLIKNPPREDNIQGWLITVAKNFAINYLKSQKRISMGEKYLLCSQTPQDDIEILQVKMTLEKLPEEQRELLILKYSGYTYEEIAKRAALFSFESALLTLINLLS
;
A
#
# COMPACT_ATOMS: atom_id res chain seq x y z
N MET A 1 7.79 8.95 20.49
CA MET A 1 6.51 9.42 19.93
C MET A 1 5.43 8.60 20.61
N ASP A 2 4.40 9.21 21.18
CA ASP A 2 3.30 8.47 21.79
C ASP A 2 2.35 7.90 20.70
N LEU A 3 1.55 6.91 21.04
CA LEU A 3 0.64 6.22 20.11
C LEU A 3 -0.31 7.18 19.39
N GLU A 4 -0.85 8.17 20.11
CA GLU A 4 -1.75 9.18 19.53
C GLU A 4 -1.05 10.03 18.46
N GLN A 5 0.22 10.37 18.69
CA GLN A 5 1.06 11.10 17.74
C GLN A 5 1.38 10.24 16.50
N ILE A 6 1.61 8.93 16.70
CA ILE A 6 1.84 8.00 15.59
C ILE A 6 0.54 7.87 14.77
N TYR A 7 -0.60 7.70 15.43
CA TYR A 7 -1.89 7.56 14.77
C TYR A 7 -2.24 8.80 13.95
N SER A 8 -2.23 9.99 14.56
CA SER A 8 -2.52 11.26 13.87
C SER A 8 -1.57 11.52 12.70
N LYS A 9 -0.30 11.13 12.82
CA LYS A 9 0.70 11.34 11.77
C LYS A 9 0.59 10.36 10.60
N TYR A 10 0.29 9.09 10.86
CA TYR A 10 0.44 8.03 9.84
C TYR A 10 -0.85 7.37 9.40
N TYR A 11 -1.96 7.47 10.15
CA TYR A 11 -3.19 6.74 9.83
C TYR A 11 -3.71 7.06 8.42
N GLN A 12 -3.85 8.34 8.09
CA GLN A 12 -4.34 8.75 6.77
C GLN A 12 -3.40 8.31 5.64
N LYS A 13 -2.07 8.34 5.87
CA LYS A 13 -1.09 7.90 4.88
C LYS A 13 -1.20 6.39 4.61
N VAL A 14 -1.37 5.59 5.66
CA VAL A 14 -1.57 4.13 5.57
C VAL A 14 -2.90 3.81 4.89
N LEU A 15 -3.97 4.52 5.25
CA LEU A 15 -5.28 4.35 4.63
C LEU A 15 -5.23 4.66 3.13
N ASN A 16 -4.66 5.80 2.74
CA ASN A 16 -4.50 6.16 1.32
C ASN A 16 -3.69 5.09 0.57
N TYR A 17 -2.60 4.62 1.15
CA TYR A 17 -1.78 3.55 0.58
C TYR A 17 -2.59 2.27 0.34
N LEU A 18 -3.40 1.86 1.32
CA LEU A 18 -4.26 0.69 1.21
C LEU A 18 -5.38 0.87 0.18
N THR A 19 -5.95 2.07 0.06
CA THR A 19 -6.97 2.40 -0.94
C THR A 19 -6.42 2.25 -2.37
N PHE A 20 -5.15 2.59 -2.61
CA PHE A 20 -4.51 2.32 -3.90
C PHE A 20 -4.32 0.83 -4.18
N MET A 21 -4.11 0.02 -3.14
CA MET A 21 -3.89 -1.42 -3.26
C MET A 21 -5.17 -2.25 -3.37
N LEU A 22 -6.27 -1.79 -2.77
CA LEU A 22 -7.49 -2.56 -2.58
C LEU A 22 -8.62 -2.12 -3.51
N LYS A 23 -9.71 -2.88 -3.51
CA LYS A 23 -10.86 -2.60 -4.39
C LYS A 23 -11.83 -1.61 -3.77
N THR A 24 -12.04 -1.69 -2.46
CA THR A 24 -13.03 -0.84 -1.78
C THR A 24 -12.44 -0.07 -0.60
N SER A 25 -12.99 1.12 -0.32
CA SER A 25 -12.59 1.94 0.84
C SER A 25 -12.77 1.20 2.16
N LYS A 26 -13.84 0.41 2.27
CA LYS A 26 -14.15 -0.36 3.47
C LYS A 26 -13.05 -1.38 3.79
N GLU A 27 -12.59 -2.12 2.79
CA GLU A 27 -11.48 -3.08 2.98
C GLU A 27 -10.19 -2.38 3.41
N ALA A 28 -9.93 -1.19 2.86
CA ALA A 28 -8.77 -0.40 3.24
C ALA A 28 -8.84 0.09 4.69
N GLU A 29 -10.01 0.53 5.15
CA GLU A 29 -10.24 0.93 6.54
C GLU A 29 -10.07 -0.24 7.50
N ASP A 30 -10.69 -1.40 7.20
CA ASP A 30 -10.58 -2.60 8.03
C ASP A 30 -9.11 -3.05 8.17
N ILE A 31 -8.36 -3.08 7.05
CA ILE A 31 -6.94 -3.45 7.08
C ILE A 31 -6.10 -2.38 7.79
N ALA A 32 -6.42 -1.09 7.64
CA ALA A 32 -5.72 -0.03 8.36
C ALA A 32 -5.88 -0.23 9.88
N GLN A 33 -7.09 -0.57 10.35
CA GLN A 33 -7.31 -0.87 11.76
C GLN A 33 -6.46 -2.04 12.25
N GLU A 34 -6.36 -3.12 11.48
CA GLU A 34 -5.50 -4.28 11.80
C GLU A 34 -4.01 -3.91 11.88
N VAL A 35 -3.53 -3.03 10.99
CA VAL A 35 -2.14 -2.53 11.01
C VAL A 35 -1.86 -1.79 12.32
N PHE A 36 -2.74 -0.88 12.73
CA PHE A 36 -2.58 -0.11 13.96
C PHE A 36 -2.83 -0.94 15.22
N TYR A 37 -3.73 -1.92 15.17
CA TYR A 37 -3.88 -2.90 16.25
C TYR A 37 -2.58 -3.69 16.45
N LYS A 38 -1.94 -4.13 15.37
CA LYS A 38 -0.65 -4.82 15.42
C LYS A 38 0.45 -3.92 15.98
N LEU A 39 0.45 -2.63 15.65
CA LEU A 39 1.39 -1.65 16.20
C LEU A 39 1.27 -1.59 17.73
N ILE A 40 0.05 -1.54 18.27
CA ILE A 40 -0.20 -1.49 19.71
C ILE A 40 0.27 -2.78 20.39
N LYS A 41 -0.03 -3.93 19.78
CA LYS A 41 0.33 -5.23 20.36
C LYS A 41 1.82 -5.54 20.30
N ASN A 42 2.46 -5.20 19.19
CA ASN A 42 3.85 -5.55 18.89
C ASN A 42 4.53 -4.38 18.17
N PRO A 43 4.85 -3.29 18.90
CA PRO A 43 5.51 -2.15 18.29
C PRO A 43 6.89 -2.55 17.74
N PRO A 44 7.34 -1.94 16.63
CA PRO A 44 8.67 -2.19 16.10
C PRO A 44 9.74 -1.82 17.14
N ARG A 45 10.83 -2.60 17.16
CA ARG A 45 12.03 -2.29 17.96
C ARG A 45 12.92 -1.24 17.32
N GLU A 46 12.71 -0.98 16.03
CA GLU A 46 13.48 -0.04 15.23
C GLU A 46 12.83 1.35 15.20
N ASP A 47 13.65 2.39 15.00
CA ASP A 47 13.18 3.78 14.91
C ASP A 47 12.37 4.07 13.64
N ASN A 48 12.35 3.16 12.66
CA ASN A 48 11.62 3.35 11.40
C ASN A 48 10.16 2.85 11.48
N ILE A 49 9.37 3.47 12.35
CA ILE A 49 7.93 3.19 12.51
C ILE A 49 7.19 3.29 11.16
N GLN A 50 7.55 4.27 10.34
CA GLN A 50 6.93 4.49 9.05
C GLN A 50 7.15 3.32 8.07
N GLY A 51 8.41 2.90 7.90
CA GLY A 51 8.75 1.78 7.03
C GLY A 51 8.12 0.48 7.53
N TRP A 52 8.03 0.32 8.84
CA TRP A 52 7.32 -0.80 9.46
C TRP A 52 5.82 -0.78 9.13
N LEU A 53 5.15 0.37 9.28
CA LEU A 53 3.72 0.51 8.98
C LEU A 53 3.40 0.16 7.52
N ILE A 54 4.18 0.68 6.57
CA ILE A 54 4.01 0.35 5.14
C ILE A 54 4.26 -1.12 4.85
N THR A 55 5.30 -1.71 5.46
CA THR A 55 5.60 -3.14 5.29
C THR A 55 4.44 -4.01 5.80
N VAL A 56 3.92 -3.70 6.99
CA VAL A 56 2.80 -4.41 7.58
C VAL A 56 1.53 -4.23 6.75
N ALA A 57 1.22 -3.00 6.32
CA ALA A 57 0.07 -2.71 5.45
C ALA A 57 0.15 -3.47 4.12
N LYS A 58 1.30 -3.44 3.44
CA LYS A 58 1.55 -4.19 2.19
C LYS A 58 1.32 -5.69 2.40
N ASN A 59 1.83 -6.25 3.51
CA ASN A 59 1.66 -7.67 3.82
C ASN A 59 0.18 -8.05 4.06
N PHE A 60 -0.56 -7.26 4.84
CA PHE A 60 -1.98 -7.49 5.05
C PHE A 60 -2.78 -7.38 3.75
N ALA A 61 -2.54 -6.35 2.94
CA ALA A 61 -3.19 -6.17 1.65
C ALA A 61 -2.91 -7.35 0.69
N ILE A 62 -1.66 -7.79 0.57
CA ILE A 62 -1.30 -8.96 -0.26
C ILE A 62 -2.01 -10.22 0.25
N ASN A 63 -2.04 -10.46 1.56
CA ASN A 63 -2.70 -11.61 2.14
C ASN A 63 -4.21 -11.60 1.89
N TYR A 64 -4.84 -10.43 2.02
CA TYR A 64 -6.24 -10.22 1.70
C TYR A 64 -6.54 -10.47 0.21
N LEU A 65 -5.76 -9.89 -0.70
CA LEU A 65 -5.93 -10.12 -2.14
C LEU A 65 -5.74 -11.59 -2.52
N LYS A 66 -4.79 -12.29 -1.87
CA LYS A 66 -4.60 -13.74 -2.03
C LYS A 66 -5.80 -14.54 -1.53
N SER A 67 -6.42 -14.18 -0.40
CA SER A 67 -7.62 -14.87 0.10
C SER A 67 -8.82 -14.63 -0.81
N GLN A 68 -9.04 -13.39 -1.27
CA GLN A 68 -10.08 -13.05 -2.22
C GLN A 68 -9.93 -13.81 -3.55
N LYS A 69 -8.70 -13.94 -4.06
CA LYS A 69 -8.44 -14.75 -5.26
C LYS A 69 -8.76 -16.23 -5.05
N ARG A 70 -8.46 -16.79 -3.87
CA ARG A 70 -8.81 -18.20 -3.53
C ARG A 70 -10.32 -18.38 -3.45
N ILE A 71 -11.02 -17.45 -2.80
CA ILE A 71 -12.49 -17.45 -2.70
C ILE A 71 -13.08 -17.38 -4.10
N SER A 72 -12.67 -16.42 -4.93
CA SER A 72 -13.13 -16.30 -6.32
C SER A 72 -12.84 -17.54 -7.17
N MET A 73 -11.70 -18.23 -6.97
CA MET A 73 -11.42 -19.49 -7.67
C MET A 73 -12.30 -20.65 -7.18
N GLY A 74 -12.66 -20.70 -5.89
CA GLY A 74 -13.61 -21.67 -5.34
C GLY A 74 -15.07 -21.37 -5.73
N GLU A 75 -15.44 -20.08 -5.76
CA GLU A 75 -16.77 -19.57 -6.15
C GLU A 75 -16.98 -19.53 -7.66
N LYS A 76 -15.93 -19.71 -8.48
CA LYS A 76 -16.05 -19.88 -9.94
C LYS A 76 -16.90 -21.11 -10.31
N TYR A 77 -17.16 -22.00 -9.36
CA TYR A 77 -18.11 -23.11 -9.49
C TYR A 77 -19.57 -22.74 -9.14
N LEU A 78 -19.87 -21.54 -8.58
CA LEU A 78 -21.24 -21.22 -8.18
C LEU A 78 -21.84 -19.91 -8.68
N LEU A 79 -21.16 -18.76 -8.79
CA LEU A 79 -21.90 -17.55 -9.20
C LEU A 79 -21.06 -16.48 -9.88
N CYS A 80 -21.50 -16.11 -11.10
CA CYS A 80 -21.26 -14.79 -11.66
C CYS A 80 -22.10 -13.77 -10.88
N SER A 81 -21.47 -12.91 -10.07
CA SER A 81 -22.14 -11.70 -9.58
C SER A 81 -21.16 -10.53 -9.45
N GLN A 82 -21.36 -9.57 -10.35
CA GLN A 82 -21.33 -8.12 -10.14
C GLN A 82 -20.08 -7.55 -9.44
N THR A 83 -19.12 -7.11 -10.26
CA THR A 83 -18.22 -6.03 -9.86
C THR A 83 -18.99 -4.73 -9.81
N PRO A 84 -18.91 -3.93 -8.72
CA PRO A 84 -19.32 -2.53 -8.76
C PRO A 84 -18.62 -1.85 -9.91
N GLN A 85 -19.34 -0.91 -10.54
CA GLN A 85 -18.85 -0.10 -11.65
C GLN A 85 -17.78 0.85 -11.11
N ASP A 86 -16.57 0.34 -10.92
CA ASP A 86 -15.38 1.14 -10.66
C ASP A 86 -15.24 2.10 -11.84
N ASP A 87 -15.11 3.41 -11.55
CA ASP A 87 -14.90 4.45 -12.55
C ASP A 87 -13.83 3.98 -13.54
N ILE A 88 -14.16 3.98 -14.83
CA ILE A 88 -13.31 3.46 -15.91
C ILE A 88 -11.90 4.09 -15.84
N GLU A 89 -11.80 5.33 -15.36
CA GLU A 89 -10.54 6.03 -15.12
C GLU A 89 -9.67 5.36 -14.03
N ILE A 90 -10.27 4.91 -12.92
CA ILE A 90 -9.55 4.24 -11.83
C ILE A 90 -9.01 2.89 -12.30
N LEU A 91 -9.78 2.15 -13.10
CA LEU A 91 -9.34 0.90 -13.70
C LEU A 91 -8.18 1.12 -14.69
N GLN A 92 -8.26 2.15 -15.53
CA GLN A 92 -7.19 2.51 -16.46
C GLN A 92 -5.91 2.94 -15.73
N VAL A 93 -6.03 3.69 -14.64
CA VAL A 93 -4.89 4.04 -13.78
C VAL A 93 -4.26 2.79 -13.17
N LYS A 94 -5.07 1.88 -12.60
CA LYS A 94 -4.58 0.61 -12.04
C LYS A 94 -3.86 -0.25 -13.10
N MET A 95 -4.44 -0.40 -14.29
CA MET A 95 -3.83 -1.16 -15.40
C MET A 95 -2.54 -0.51 -15.92
N THR A 96 -2.43 0.81 -15.89
CA THR A 96 -1.21 1.52 -16.30
C THR A 96 -0.11 1.35 -15.25
N LEU A 97 -0.47 1.44 -13.97
CA LEU A 97 0.46 1.18 -12.86
C LEU A 97 0.97 -0.27 -12.88
N GLU A 98 0.18 -1.25 -13.30
CA GLU A 98 0.61 -2.65 -13.44
C GLU A 98 1.71 -2.88 -14.48
N LYS A 99 1.86 -1.97 -15.46
CA LYS A 99 2.93 -2.05 -16.47
C LYS A 99 4.27 -1.56 -15.96
N LEU A 100 4.29 -0.87 -14.81
CA LEU A 100 5.52 -0.37 -14.19
C LEU A 100 6.21 -1.48 -13.37
N PRO A 101 7.55 -1.45 -13.29
CA PRO A 101 8.29 -2.24 -12.31
C PRO A 101 7.72 -2.07 -10.90
N GLU A 102 7.70 -3.15 -10.11
CA GLU A 102 7.06 -3.16 -8.79
C GLU A 102 7.58 -2.03 -7.88
N GLU A 103 8.89 -1.78 -7.94
CA GLU A 103 9.53 -0.72 -7.16
C GLU A 103 9.03 0.67 -7.56
N GLN A 104 8.97 0.98 -8.85
CA GLN A 104 8.51 2.27 -9.36
C GLN A 104 7.03 2.51 -9.00
N ARG A 105 6.21 1.47 -9.11
CA ARG A 105 4.81 1.51 -8.69
C ARG A 105 4.69 1.79 -7.18
N GLU A 106 5.50 1.14 -6.34
CA GLU A 106 5.49 1.38 -4.89
C GLU A 106 5.87 2.84 -4.56
N LEU A 107 6.88 3.40 -5.24
CA LEU A 107 7.28 4.81 -5.05
C LEU A 107 6.15 5.79 -5.42
N LEU A 108 5.46 5.55 -6.54
CA LEU A 108 4.32 6.38 -6.96
C LEU A 108 3.17 6.30 -5.96
N ILE A 109 2.80 5.08 -5.51
CA ILE A 109 1.74 4.91 -4.52
C ILE A 109 2.10 5.66 -3.24
N LEU A 110 3.34 5.57 -2.76
CA LEU A 110 3.79 6.32 -1.59
C LEU A 110 3.69 7.84 -1.81
N LYS A 111 4.11 8.35 -2.97
CA LYS A 111 4.00 9.76 -3.30
C LYS A 111 2.56 10.27 -3.21
N TYR A 112 1.62 9.55 -3.82
CA TYR A 112 0.21 9.92 -3.80
C TYR A 112 -0.50 9.59 -2.48
N SER A 113 0.13 8.80 -1.61
CA SER A 113 -0.35 8.56 -0.24
C SER A 113 0.08 9.65 0.75
N GLY A 114 0.81 10.67 0.30
CA GLY A 114 1.23 11.81 1.13
C GLY A 114 2.59 11.64 1.80
N TYR A 115 3.43 10.71 1.33
CA TYR A 115 4.81 10.60 1.79
C TYR A 115 5.71 11.65 1.12
N THR A 116 6.66 12.18 1.88
CA THR A 116 7.65 13.15 1.38
C THR A 116 8.71 12.44 0.54
N TYR A 117 9.43 13.19 -0.31
CA TYR A 117 10.52 12.62 -1.09
C TYR A 117 11.63 12.02 -0.21
N GLU A 118 11.91 12.62 0.95
CA GLU A 118 12.88 12.09 1.91
C GLU A 118 12.40 10.76 2.53
N GLU A 119 11.12 10.70 2.91
CA GLU A 119 10.46 9.50 3.43
C GLU A 119 10.49 8.35 2.40
N ILE A 120 10.22 8.68 1.12
CA ILE A 120 10.24 7.73 0.00
C ILE A 120 11.67 7.27 -0.28
N ALA A 121 12.65 8.17 -0.30
CA ALA A 121 14.05 7.83 -0.54
C ALA A 121 14.61 6.91 0.55
N LYS A 122 14.30 7.18 1.83
CA LYS A 122 14.65 6.29 2.96
C LYS A 122 14.08 4.89 2.79
N ARG A 123 12.86 4.78 2.24
CA ARG A 123 12.22 3.50 1.94
C ARG A 123 12.86 2.82 0.73
N ALA A 124 13.15 3.57 -0.34
CA ALA A 124 13.78 3.10 -1.58
C ALA A 124 15.20 2.58 -1.35
N ALA A 125 15.96 3.21 -0.44
CA ALA A 125 17.30 2.77 -0.07
C ALA A 125 17.34 1.36 0.56
N LEU A 126 16.20 0.83 1.03
CA LEU A 126 16.05 -0.55 1.50
C LEU A 126 15.78 -1.55 0.36
N PHE A 127 15.46 -1.06 -0.84
CA PHE A 127 15.18 -1.81 -2.06
C PHE A 127 16.34 -1.63 -3.06
N SER A 128 17.47 -2.28 -2.83
CA SER A 128 18.68 -2.32 -3.70
C SER A 128 19.15 -0.99 -4.33
N PHE A 129 20.35 -0.55 -3.96
CA PHE A 129 20.92 0.79 -4.23
C PHE A 129 20.95 1.26 -5.71
N GLU A 130 20.90 0.37 -6.70
CA GLU A 130 21.07 0.73 -8.13
C GLU A 130 19.79 1.24 -8.81
N SER A 131 18.62 0.73 -8.42
CA SER A 131 17.34 1.07 -9.04
C SER A 131 16.80 2.45 -8.62
N ALA A 132 16.99 2.81 -7.35
CA ALA A 132 16.46 4.04 -6.76
C ALA A 132 17.12 5.32 -7.33
N LEU A 133 18.43 5.29 -7.60
CA LEU A 133 19.16 6.43 -8.15
C LEU A 133 18.80 6.69 -9.61
N LEU A 134 18.69 5.65 -10.44
CA LEU A 134 18.27 5.78 -11.85
C LEU A 134 16.82 6.27 -11.98
N THR A 135 15.94 5.83 -11.09
CA THR A 135 14.51 6.23 -11.12
C THR A 135 14.31 7.67 -10.69
N LEU A 136 15.03 8.16 -9.67
CA LEU A 136 14.94 9.57 -9.24
C LEU A 136 15.54 10.55 -10.27
N ILE A 137 16.58 10.12 -11.00
CA ILE A 137 17.17 10.93 -12.08
C ILE A 137 16.20 11.05 -13.26
N ASN A 138 15.56 9.96 -13.69
CA ASN A 138 14.61 9.97 -14.82
C ASN A 138 13.29 10.70 -14.53
N LEU A 139 12.90 10.86 -13.26
CA LEU A 139 11.69 11.60 -12.90
C LEU A 139 11.91 13.12 -12.80
N LEU A 140 13.17 13.58 -12.80
CA LEU A 140 13.56 14.98 -12.66
C LEU A 140 14.16 15.60 -13.95
N SER A 141 14.23 14.81 -15.02
CA SER A 141 14.61 15.20 -16.38
C SER A 141 13.41 15.23 -17.31
#